data_AF-A0A9P1N3X0-F1
#
_entry.id   AF-A0A9P1N3X0-F1
#
_cell.length_a   1.000
_cell.length_b   1.000
_cell.length_c   1.000
_cell.angle_alpha   90.00
_cell.angle_beta   90.00
_cell.angle_gamma   90.00
#
_symmetry.space_group_name_H-M   'P 1'
#
loop_
_entity.id
_entity.type
_entity.pdbx_description
1 polymer ?
#
loop_
_entity_poly.entity_id
_entity_poly.type
_entity_poly.pdbx_seq_one_letter_code
_entity_poly.pdbx_strand_id
1 'polypeptide(L)'
;MGLNEDAIKFVGNGFFGMDPNGELVLGSFLKQSSGLFPGLNIEIDGVTGIEEEEAVLTDFRNGVLKIFKCFSLENSECGCVVNSIYAHRIRKEVMVQEILISNPTKSTIRLNLNRQSSNWWANSKIGDITTHQRNIANSSYVVVCSDPPGKISVSQKREETLKFHCVITNSAQKIRSCANIQRDQRCLQRIPYYTQRIIFKDNDKLVFIFPSHSKL
;
A
#
# COMPACT_ATOMS: atom_id res chain seq x y z
N MET A 1 5.64 17.97 -28.03
CA MET A 1 4.61 17.21 -27.30
C MET A 1 5.11 17.07 -25.87
N GLY A 2 4.64 17.91 -24.95
CA GLY A 2 5.06 17.83 -23.55
C GLY A 2 4.36 16.66 -22.87
N LEU A 3 5.10 15.87 -22.10
CA LEU A 3 4.49 14.89 -21.19
C LEU A 3 3.74 15.69 -20.11
N ASN A 4 2.44 15.47 -19.97
CA ASN A 4 1.68 16.02 -18.84
C ASN A 4 2.28 15.44 -17.54
N GLU A 5 2.40 16.25 -16.48
CA GLU A 5 2.93 15.82 -15.18
C GLU A 5 2.14 14.63 -14.60
N ASP A 6 0.85 14.53 -14.92
CA ASP A 6 0.01 13.39 -14.55
C ASP A 6 0.44 12.07 -15.23
N ALA A 7 1.02 12.14 -16.42
CA ALA A 7 1.53 10.96 -17.13
C ALA A 7 2.77 10.36 -16.46
N ILE A 8 3.39 11.10 -15.53
CA ILE A 8 4.56 10.66 -14.77
C ILE A 8 4.11 9.81 -13.57
N LYS A 9 2.90 9.99 -13.03
CA LYS A 9 2.40 9.32 -11.82
C LYS A 9 1.69 8.00 -12.16
N PHE A 10 2.47 6.98 -12.54
CA PHE A 10 1.92 5.65 -12.82
C PHE A 10 2.59 4.56 -11.99
N VAL A 11 1.76 3.70 -11.38
CA VAL A 11 2.20 2.45 -10.74
C VAL A 11 1.41 1.31 -11.35
N GLY A 12 2.08 0.28 -11.86
CA GLY A 12 1.38 -0.89 -12.38
C GLY A 12 2.31 -1.97 -12.91
N ASN A 13 1.79 -3.18 -13.04
CA ASN A 13 2.54 -4.36 -13.50
C ASN A 13 1.78 -5.17 -14.57
N GLY A 14 0.73 -4.58 -15.16
CA GLY A 14 -0.14 -5.22 -16.15
C GLY A 14 -1.19 -6.17 -15.56
N PHE A 15 -1.12 -6.52 -14.27
CA PHE A 15 -2.20 -7.21 -13.56
C PHE A 15 -3.14 -6.22 -12.87
N PHE A 16 -2.58 -5.21 -12.22
CA PHE A 16 -3.29 -4.01 -11.76
C PHE A 16 -2.48 -2.76 -12.10
N GLY A 17 -3.14 -1.61 -12.01
CA GLY A 17 -2.50 -0.30 -12.04
C GLY A 17 -3.06 0.61 -10.96
N MET A 18 -2.44 1.75 -10.77
CA MET A 18 -2.97 2.87 -10.01
C MET A 18 -2.93 4.11 -10.90
N ASP A 19 -4.01 4.89 -10.84
CA ASP A 19 -4.08 6.17 -11.51
C ASP A 19 -3.25 7.23 -10.76
N PRO A 20 -3.11 8.45 -11.33
CA PRO A 20 -2.38 9.55 -10.67
C PRO A 20 -2.94 9.98 -9.31
N ASN A 21 -4.20 9.68 -9.02
CA ASN A 21 -4.86 9.98 -7.75
C ASN A 21 -4.67 8.86 -6.72
N GLY A 22 -4.00 7.77 -7.09
CA GLY A 22 -3.81 6.59 -6.25
C GLY A 22 -5.01 5.64 -6.24
N GLU A 23 -5.97 5.81 -7.15
CA GLU A 23 -7.08 4.89 -7.33
C GLU A 23 -6.59 3.61 -8.02
N LEU A 24 -6.97 2.46 -7.49
CA LEU A 24 -6.72 1.17 -8.11
C LEU A 24 -7.51 1.05 -9.42
N VAL A 25 -6.82 0.68 -10.49
CA VAL A 25 -7.37 0.43 -11.82
C VAL A 25 -7.20 -1.04 -12.17
N LEU A 26 -8.30 -1.67 -12.61
CA LEU A 26 -8.41 -3.12 -12.81
C LEU A 26 -8.91 -3.46 -14.22
N GLY A 27 -8.98 -4.77 -14.49
CA GLY A 27 -9.52 -5.32 -15.73
C GLY A 27 -8.55 -5.32 -16.90
N SER A 28 -8.99 -5.92 -18.01
CA SER A 28 -8.22 -5.97 -19.25
C SER A 28 -7.85 -4.57 -19.71
N PHE A 29 -6.56 -4.36 -19.99
CA PHE A 29 -5.96 -3.07 -20.37
C PHE A 29 -5.97 -1.98 -19.29
N LEU A 30 -6.28 -2.31 -18.03
CA LEU A 30 -6.26 -1.35 -16.90
C LEU A 30 -7.08 -0.09 -17.20
N LYS A 31 -8.35 -0.26 -17.59
CA LYS A 31 -9.25 0.86 -17.92
C LYS A 31 -10.41 1.03 -16.94
N GLN A 32 -10.57 0.12 -15.99
CA GLN A 32 -11.72 0.13 -15.10
C GLN A 32 -11.29 0.71 -13.75
N SER A 33 -11.68 1.98 -13.54
CA SER A 33 -11.62 2.62 -12.23
C SER A 33 -12.42 1.78 -11.22
N SER A 34 -11.82 1.55 -10.06
CA SER A 34 -12.37 0.60 -9.09
C SER A 34 -13.05 1.25 -7.90
N GLY A 35 -12.85 2.55 -7.67
CA GLY A 35 -13.28 3.29 -6.47
C GLY A 35 -12.45 3.01 -5.23
N LEU A 36 -11.41 2.18 -5.33
CA LEU A 36 -10.60 1.76 -4.18
C LEU A 36 -9.24 2.46 -4.19
N PHE A 37 -8.84 2.98 -3.04
CA PHE A 37 -7.57 3.68 -2.84
C PHE A 37 -6.72 2.86 -1.87
N PRO A 38 -5.87 1.93 -2.36
CA PRO A 38 -5.16 0.98 -1.50
C PRO A 38 -4.04 1.63 -0.68
N GLY A 39 -3.46 2.72 -1.18
CA GLY A 39 -2.42 3.49 -0.50
C GLY A 39 -2.93 4.21 0.75
N LEU A 40 -2.05 4.36 1.72
CA LEU A 40 -2.27 5.22 2.88
C LEU A 40 -1.99 6.67 2.52
N ASN A 41 -2.89 7.54 2.95
CA ASN A 41 -2.69 8.97 3.03
C ASN A 41 -1.89 9.29 4.30
N ILE A 42 -0.99 10.27 4.16
CA ILE A 42 -0.08 10.70 5.22
C ILE A 42 -0.33 12.18 5.44
N GLU A 43 -0.77 12.50 6.66
CA GLU A 43 -1.01 13.85 7.13
C GLU A 43 -0.08 14.12 8.32
N ILE A 44 0.53 15.30 8.38
CA ILE A 44 1.38 15.70 9.49
C ILE A 44 0.50 16.41 10.52
N ASP A 45 0.41 15.85 11.72
CA ASP A 45 -0.45 16.32 12.79
C ASP A 45 0.23 17.44 13.60
N GLY A 46 -0.47 18.55 13.80
CA GLY A 46 -0.21 19.47 14.91
C GLY A 46 0.91 20.48 14.70
N VAL A 47 1.21 20.86 13.45
CA VAL A 47 2.17 21.93 13.18
C VAL A 47 1.51 23.00 12.31
N THR A 48 1.14 24.10 12.95
CA THR A 48 0.62 25.30 12.29
C THR A 48 1.78 26.17 11.81
N GLY A 49 1.77 26.59 10.54
CA GLY A 49 2.78 27.49 9.99
C GLY A 49 3.97 26.81 9.31
N ILE A 50 3.84 25.53 8.92
CA ILE A 50 4.86 24.88 8.10
C ILE A 50 4.71 25.28 6.63
N GLU A 51 5.81 25.68 6.01
CA GLU A 51 5.98 25.56 4.56
C GLU A 51 6.19 24.07 4.23
N GLU A 52 5.15 23.45 3.66
CA GLU A 52 5.21 22.10 3.12
C GLU A 52 5.63 22.16 1.65
N GLU A 53 6.70 21.43 1.32
CA GLU A 53 7.11 21.21 -0.07
C GLU A 53 6.82 19.76 -0.44
N GLU A 54 6.05 19.58 -1.52
CA GLU A 54 5.79 18.28 -2.11
C GLU A 54 6.54 18.13 -3.43
N ALA A 55 7.28 17.03 -3.57
CA ALA A 55 7.89 16.65 -4.84
C ALA A 55 7.49 15.22 -5.20
N VAL A 56 7.13 15.00 -6.46
CA VAL A 56 6.75 13.68 -6.98
C VAL A 56 7.78 13.25 -8.02
N LEU A 57 8.31 12.05 -7.84
CA LEU A 57 9.30 11.44 -8.71
C LEU A 57 8.87 10.03 -9.08
N THR A 58 8.93 9.70 -10.36
CA THR A 58 8.75 8.31 -10.82
C THR A 58 10.07 7.75 -11.27
N ASP A 59 10.57 6.75 -10.54
CA ASP A 59 11.70 5.94 -10.95
C ASP A 59 11.21 4.90 -11.97
N PHE A 60 11.23 5.25 -13.25
CA PHE A 60 10.81 4.36 -14.33
C PHE A 60 11.65 3.07 -14.42
N ARG A 61 12.93 3.14 -14.03
CA ARG A 61 13.83 1.97 -14.08
C ARG A 61 13.41 0.92 -13.07
N ASN A 62 13.04 1.33 -11.87
CA ASN A 62 12.60 0.46 -10.80
C ASN A 62 11.07 0.29 -10.74
N GLY A 63 10.31 1.13 -11.44
CA GLY A 63 8.84 1.13 -11.45
C GLY A 63 8.26 1.56 -10.12
N VAL A 64 8.86 2.57 -9.49
CA VAL A 64 8.50 3.06 -8.15
C VAL A 64 8.10 4.52 -8.24
N LEU A 65 6.92 4.85 -7.72
CA LEU A 65 6.48 6.22 -7.49
C LEU A 65 6.99 6.66 -6.12
N LYS A 66 7.65 7.81 -6.03
CA LYS A 66 8.10 8.42 -4.79
C LYS A 66 7.46 9.79 -4.62
N ILE A 67 6.85 10.00 -3.47
CA ILE A 67 6.28 11.29 -3.08
C ILE A 67 7.05 11.75 -1.84
N PHE A 68 7.76 12.85 -1.98
CA PHE A 68 8.49 13.52 -0.91
C PHE A 68 7.59 14.62 -0.35
N LYS A 69 7.35 14.60 0.95
CA LYS A 69 6.71 15.68 1.68
C LYS A 69 7.68 16.15 2.75
N CYS A 70 8.33 17.28 2.49
CA CYS A 70 9.26 17.89 3.42
C CYS A 70 8.63 19.13 4.04
N PHE A 71 9.03 19.41 5.27
CA PHE A 71 8.38 20.42 6.08
C PHE A 71 9.39 21.06 7.02
N SER A 72 9.36 22.37 7.08
CA SER A 72 10.24 23.17 7.94
C SER A 72 9.61 23.36 9.33
N LEU A 73 10.36 22.99 10.37
CA LEU A 73 9.95 23.19 11.76
C LEU A 73 10.63 24.43 12.36
N GLU A 74 10.17 24.86 13.54
CA GLU A 74 10.77 25.97 14.28
C GLU A 74 12.30 25.76 14.39
N ASN A 75 13.08 26.81 14.07
CA ASN A 75 14.55 26.85 14.00
C ASN A 75 15.21 26.32 12.71
N SER A 76 14.49 26.26 11.59
CA SER A 76 15.06 25.89 10.27
C SER A 76 15.58 24.44 10.19
N GLU A 77 15.15 23.57 11.11
CA GLU A 77 15.36 22.12 10.98
C GLU A 77 14.21 21.53 10.14
N CYS A 78 14.53 20.72 9.13
CA CYS A 78 13.53 20.16 8.21
C CYS A 78 13.27 18.69 8.48
N GLY A 79 12.00 18.29 8.58
CA GLY A 79 11.57 16.90 8.54
C GLY A 79 11.14 16.51 7.13
N CYS A 80 11.24 15.22 6.80
CA CYS A 80 10.76 14.71 5.52
C CYS A 80 10.07 13.36 5.68
N VAL A 81 8.98 13.17 4.95
CA VAL A 81 8.35 11.88 4.73
C VAL A 81 8.46 11.50 3.26
N VAL A 82 8.99 10.31 2.99
CA VAL A 82 9.09 9.76 1.64
C VAL A 82 8.17 8.56 1.53
N ASN A 83 7.14 8.70 0.69
CA ASN A 83 6.19 7.64 0.38
C ASN A 83 6.56 6.98 -0.95
N SER A 84 7.01 5.74 -0.91
CA SER A 84 7.37 4.95 -2.08
C SER A 84 6.30 3.90 -2.36
N ILE A 85 5.72 3.90 -3.56
CA ILE A 85 4.65 3.00 -3.95
C ILE A 85 5.06 2.23 -5.21
N TYR A 86 4.89 0.91 -5.21
CA TYR A 86 5.13 0.09 -6.39
C TYR A 86 4.26 -1.16 -6.46
N ALA A 87 4.05 -1.63 -7.69
CA ALA A 87 3.49 -2.94 -7.97
C ALA A 87 4.62 -3.96 -8.06
N HIS A 88 4.53 -5.06 -7.30
CA HIS A 88 5.58 -6.06 -7.28
C HIS A 88 5.69 -6.77 -8.64
N ARG A 89 6.92 -6.87 -9.18
CA ARG A 89 7.17 -7.39 -10.54
C ARG A 89 6.94 -8.89 -10.68
N ILE A 90 7.39 -9.67 -9.69
CA ILE A 90 7.29 -11.14 -9.69
C ILE A 90 5.93 -11.62 -9.13
N ARG A 91 5.53 -11.11 -7.95
CA ARG A 91 4.24 -11.38 -7.31
C ARG A 91 3.20 -10.38 -7.81
N LYS A 92 2.56 -10.69 -8.93
CA LYS A 92 1.72 -9.73 -9.68
C LYS A 92 0.53 -9.19 -8.87
N GLU A 93 0.11 -9.93 -7.86
CA GLU A 93 -1.01 -9.61 -6.97
C GLU A 93 -0.64 -8.60 -5.88
N VAL A 94 0.64 -8.28 -5.69
CA VAL A 94 1.11 -7.52 -4.54
C VAL A 94 1.43 -6.08 -4.92
N MET A 95 0.82 -5.14 -4.19
CA MET A 95 1.23 -3.75 -4.10
C MET A 95 2.01 -3.55 -2.80
N VAL A 96 3.05 -2.73 -2.85
CA VAL A 96 3.83 -2.33 -1.69
C VAL A 96 3.83 -0.81 -1.56
N GLN A 97 3.67 -0.33 -0.33
CA GLN A 97 3.89 1.05 0.06
C GLN A 97 4.91 1.08 1.20
N GLU A 98 5.95 1.88 1.04
CA GLU A 98 7.00 2.11 2.03
C GLU A 98 7.00 3.58 2.41
N ILE A 99 6.88 3.86 3.71
CA ILE A 99 6.85 5.21 4.27
C ILE A 99 8.11 5.37 5.11
N LEU A 100 9.05 6.17 4.61
CA LEU A 100 10.27 6.56 5.30
C LEU A 100 10.05 7.93 5.94
N ILE A 101 10.27 8.02 7.24
CA ILE A 101 10.09 9.26 8.00
C ILE A 101 11.44 9.64 8.58
N SER A 102 11.96 10.79 8.19
CA SER A 102 13.19 11.37 8.74
C SER A 102 12.85 12.55 9.62
N ASN A 103 13.12 12.42 10.92
CA ASN A 103 12.99 13.48 11.91
C ASN A 103 14.38 13.83 12.47
N PRO A 104 15.16 14.70 11.82
CA PRO A 104 16.44 15.16 12.36
C PRO A 104 16.26 16.19 13.49
N THR A 105 15.03 16.62 13.77
CA THR A 105 14.76 17.76 14.64
C THR A 105 14.83 17.42 16.12
N LYS A 106 14.75 18.44 16.96
CA LYS A 106 14.67 18.32 18.43
C LYS A 106 13.24 18.09 18.96
N SER A 107 12.23 18.08 18.10
CA SER A 107 10.84 17.86 18.49
C SER A 107 10.33 16.50 18.01
N THR A 108 9.27 16.00 18.64
CA THR A 108 8.58 14.79 18.17
C THR A 108 7.57 15.17 17.10
N ILE A 109 7.61 14.47 15.98
CA ILE A 109 6.68 14.68 14.87
C ILE A 109 5.55 13.67 14.99
N ARG A 110 4.32 14.13 14.77
CA ARG A 110 3.14 13.26 14.76
C ARG A 110 2.61 13.16 13.35
N LEU A 111 2.26 11.94 12.95
CA LEU A 111 1.68 11.66 11.64
C LEU A 111 0.36 10.93 11.83
N ASN A 112 -0.63 11.30 11.02
CA ASN A 112 -1.88 10.58 10.88
C ASN A 112 -1.83 9.77 9.58
N LEU A 113 -1.86 8.45 9.71
CA LEU A 113 -1.90 7.51 8.61
C LEU A 113 -3.32 6.97 8.47
N ASN A 114 -3.97 7.27 7.36
CA ASN A 114 -5.33 6.82 7.09
C ASN A 114 -5.45 6.23 5.68
N ARG A 115 -6.44 5.37 5.47
CA ARG A 115 -6.78 4.88 4.13
C ARG A 115 -8.13 5.45 3.75
N GLN A 116 -8.23 6.00 2.55
CA GLN A 116 -9.50 6.47 2.03
C GLN A 116 -10.48 5.29 1.91
N SER A 117 -11.66 5.46 2.50
CA SER A 117 -12.71 4.45 2.43
C SER A 117 -13.35 4.44 1.04
N SER A 118 -13.87 3.28 0.64
CA SER A 118 -14.66 3.14 -0.57
C SER A 118 -16.03 2.58 -0.21
N ASN A 119 -17.08 3.26 -0.67
CA ASN A 119 -18.46 2.80 -0.57
C ASN A 119 -18.86 1.89 -1.74
N TRP A 120 -18.00 1.74 -2.76
CA TRP A 120 -18.27 0.91 -3.93
C TRP A 120 -17.97 -0.57 -3.70
N TRP A 121 -17.28 -0.90 -2.61
CA TRP A 121 -16.84 -2.25 -2.28
C TRP A 121 -17.59 -2.80 -1.08
N ALA A 122 -17.97 -4.08 -1.16
CA ALA A 122 -18.47 -4.80 -0.02
C ALA A 122 -17.30 -5.09 0.93
N ASN A 123 -17.45 -4.68 2.19
CA ASN A 123 -16.41 -4.83 3.21
C ASN A 123 -16.77 -6.00 4.12
N SER A 124 -15.85 -6.92 4.33
CA SER A 124 -16.02 -8.01 5.30
C SER A 124 -14.77 -8.17 6.15
N LYS A 125 -14.95 -8.48 7.44
CA LYS A 125 -13.84 -8.75 8.35
C LYS A 125 -13.67 -10.26 8.50
N ILE A 126 -12.42 -10.71 8.43
CA ILE A 126 -12.05 -12.09 8.74
C ILE A 126 -10.98 -12.03 9.84
N GLY A 127 -11.37 -12.32 11.07
CA GLY A 127 -10.57 -11.95 12.24
C GLY A 127 -10.38 -10.43 12.29
N ASP A 128 -9.13 -10.00 12.42
CA ASP A 128 -8.78 -8.57 12.46
C ASP A 128 -8.62 -7.93 11.08
N ILE A 129 -8.82 -8.71 10.00
CA ILE A 129 -8.38 -8.30 8.66
C ILE A 129 -9.58 -7.90 7.81
N THR A 130 -9.52 -6.68 7.29
CA THR A 130 -10.56 -6.14 6.41
C THR A 130 -10.32 -6.58 4.98
N THR A 131 -11.35 -7.14 4.36
CA THR A 131 -11.36 -7.56 2.97
C THR A 131 -12.37 -6.74 2.19
N HIS A 132 -11.97 -6.29 1.00
CA HIS A 132 -12.81 -5.54 0.07
C HIS A 132 -13.15 -6.46 -1.10
N GLN A 133 -14.44 -6.64 -1.38
CA GLN A 133 -14.92 -7.46 -2.49
C GLN A 133 -15.82 -6.68 -3.43
N ARG A 134 -15.60 -6.82 -4.74
CA ARG A 134 -16.43 -6.18 -5.76
C ARG A 134 -16.37 -6.93 -7.08
N ASN A 135 -17.51 -6.99 -7.77
CA ASN A 135 -17.57 -7.41 -9.17
C ASN A 135 -17.35 -6.18 -10.05
N ILE A 136 -16.33 -6.25 -10.91
CA ILE A 136 -16.01 -5.19 -11.86
C ILE A 136 -15.99 -5.81 -13.25
N ALA A 137 -16.87 -5.31 -14.13
CA ALA A 137 -17.24 -5.95 -15.39
C ALA A 137 -17.61 -7.44 -15.16
N ASN A 138 -16.84 -8.37 -15.73
CA ASN A 138 -17.10 -9.81 -15.69
C ASN A 138 -16.14 -10.56 -14.74
N SER A 139 -15.55 -9.87 -13.76
CA SER A 139 -14.60 -10.47 -12.82
C SER A 139 -14.90 -10.04 -11.38
N SER A 140 -14.89 -11.00 -10.45
CA SER A 140 -14.92 -10.68 -9.02
C SER A 140 -13.51 -10.44 -8.52
N TYR A 141 -13.29 -9.33 -7.84
CA TYR A 141 -12.02 -8.94 -7.24
C TYR A 141 -12.12 -8.96 -5.71
N VAL A 142 -11.00 -9.35 -5.09
CA VAL A 142 -10.79 -9.25 -3.66
C VAL A 142 -9.51 -8.48 -3.41
N VAL A 143 -9.58 -7.46 -2.55
CA VAL A 143 -8.43 -6.68 -2.11
C VAL A 143 -8.30 -6.77 -0.60
N VAL A 144 -7.10 -7.08 -0.13
CA VAL A 144 -6.78 -7.16 1.30
C VAL A 144 -5.52 -6.35 1.55
N CYS A 145 -5.60 -5.37 2.43
CA CYS A 145 -4.50 -4.47 2.75
C CYS A 145 -4.12 -4.56 4.22
N SER A 146 -2.87 -4.27 4.54
CA SER A 146 -2.45 -4.03 5.93
C SER A 146 -3.23 -2.84 6.51
N ASP A 147 -3.69 -2.95 7.76
CA ASP A 147 -4.44 -1.85 8.39
C ASP A 147 -3.51 -0.66 8.71
N PRO A 148 -3.99 0.58 8.54
CA PRO A 148 -3.23 1.75 8.97
C PRO A 148 -3.11 1.78 10.50
N PRO A 149 -1.96 2.18 11.05
CA PRO A 149 -1.78 2.32 12.50
C PRO A 149 -2.53 3.54 13.08
N GLY A 150 -3.13 4.39 12.23
CA GLY A 150 -3.71 5.66 12.65
C GLY A 150 -2.61 6.66 12.99
N LYS A 151 -2.59 7.12 14.24
CA LYS A 151 -1.61 8.12 14.69
C LYS A 151 -0.32 7.47 15.13
N ILE A 152 0.79 7.96 14.61
CA ILE A 152 2.15 7.57 15.00
C ILE A 152 2.94 8.80 15.45
N SER A 153 4.00 8.56 16.22
CA SER A 153 4.89 9.62 16.71
C SER A 153 6.33 9.19 16.49
N VAL A 154 7.08 10.00 15.75
CA VAL A 154 8.50 9.75 15.47
C VAL A 154 9.32 10.67 16.36
N SER A 155 10.14 10.06 17.22
CA SER A 155 10.95 10.80 18.19
C SER A 155 12.03 11.65 17.50
N GLN A 156 12.55 12.64 18.22
CA GLN A 156 13.65 13.49 17.77
C GLN A 156 14.88 12.70 17.30
N LYS A 157 15.59 13.22 16.30
CA LYS A 157 16.82 12.65 15.71
C LYS A 157 16.69 11.16 15.34
N ARG A 158 15.55 10.77 14.77
CA ARG A 158 15.29 9.38 14.35
C ARG A 158 14.82 9.30 12.91
N GLU A 159 15.04 8.11 12.37
CA GLU A 159 14.46 7.67 11.12
C GLU A 159 13.63 6.42 11.38
N GLU A 160 12.42 6.39 10.84
CA GLU A 160 11.52 5.24 10.94
C GLU A 160 11.04 4.82 9.55
N THR A 161 10.93 3.51 9.32
CA THR A 161 10.40 2.96 8.07
C THR A 161 9.19 2.09 8.38
N LEU A 162 8.08 2.38 7.74
CA LEU A 162 6.86 1.58 7.78
C LEU A 162 6.59 0.98 6.42
N LYS A 163 6.12 -0.27 6.41
CA LYS A 163 5.87 -1.01 5.18
C LYS A 163 4.48 -1.62 5.19
N PHE A 164 3.69 -1.29 4.18
CA PHE A 164 2.33 -1.73 3.99
C PHE A 164 2.18 -2.50 2.69
N HIS A 165 1.30 -3.49 2.70
CA HIS A 165 1.08 -4.35 1.56
C HIS A 165 -0.41 -4.42 1.27
N CYS A 166 -0.76 -4.48 -0.01
CA CYS A 166 -2.07 -4.88 -0.46
C CYS A 166 -1.94 -6.07 -1.40
N VAL A 167 -2.81 -7.06 -1.24
CA VAL A 167 -2.97 -8.20 -2.13
C VAL A 167 -4.26 -8.01 -2.92
N ILE A 168 -4.14 -7.94 -4.25
CA ILE A 168 -5.22 -7.77 -5.21
C ILE A 168 -5.34 -9.09 -5.97
N THR A 169 -6.52 -9.71 -5.96
CA THR A 169 -6.76 -10.96 -6.69
C THR A 169 -8.09 -10.91 -7.44
N ASN A 170 -8.20 -11.65 -8.53
CA ASN A 170 -9.48 -11.91 -9.19
C ASN A 170 -9.87 -13.39 -9.05
N SER A 171 -11.15 -13.63 -8.81
CA SER A 171 -11.77 -14.97 -8.76
C SER A 171 -11.55 -15.81 -10.02
N ALA A 172 -11.40 -15.16 -11.19
CA ALA A 172 -11.19 -15.82 -12.47
C ALA A 172 -9.77 -16.43 -12.60
N GLN A 173 -8.75 -15.86 -11.97
CA GLN A 173 -7.42 -16.45 -11.88
C GLN A 173 -7.26 -17.15 -10.52
N LYS A 174 -7.58 -18.44 -10.54
CA LYS A 174 -7.05 -19.46 -9.63
C LYS A 174 -7.57 -19.45 -8.16
N ILE A 175 -8.72 -20.10 -7.99
CA ILE A 175 -8.87 -21.17 -6.97
C ILE A 175 -7.96 -22.39 -7.30
N ARG A 176 -7.32 -22.43 -8.49
CA ARG A 176 -6.45 -23.52 -8.97
C ARG A 176 -4.97 -23.45 -8.58
N SER A 177 -4.40 -22.37 -8.03
CA SER A 177 -3.00 -22.39 -7.53
C SER A 177 -2.87 -22.59 -6.03
N CYS A 178 -3.98 -22.67 -5.29
CA CYS A 178 -3.95 -23.03 -3.86
C CYS A 178 -4.75 -24.30 -3.51
N ALA A 179 -5.53 -24.87 -4.43
CA ALA A 179 -6.31 -26.08 -4.16
C ALA A 179 -5.49 -27.40 -4.12
N ASN A 180 -4.26 -27.42 -4.65
CA ASN A 180 -3.36 -28.58 -4.55
C ASN A 180 -2.29 -28.43 -3.44
N ILE A 181 -2.48 -27.50 -2.50
CA ILE A 181 -1.62 -27.28 -1.33
C ILE A 181 -2.02 -28.26 -0.21
N GLN A 182 -2.00 -29.56 -0.51
CA GLN A 182 -1.98 -30.60 0.52
C GLN A 182 -0.70 -31.44 0.46
N ARG A 183 0.17 -31.23 -0.55
CA ARG A 183 1.33 -32.12 -0.77
C ARG A 183 2.69 -31.48 -1.04
N ASP A 184 2.84 -30.15 -1.07
CA ASP A 184 4.16 -29.57 -1.28
C ASP A 184 4.50 -28.46 -0.27
N GLN A 185 5.14 -28.86 0.84
CA GLN A 185 5.68 -27.97 1.87
C GLN A 185 6.79 -27.02 1.36
N ARG A 186 7.25 -27.17 0.11
CA ARG A 186 8.36 -26.36 -0.45
C ARG A 186 7.97 -24.95 -0.89
N CYS A 187 6.68 -24.65 -1.09
CA CYS A 187 6.22 -23.28 -1.37
C CYS A 187 6.27 -22.36 -0.14
N LEU A 188 6.21 -22.92 1.06
CA LEU A 188 6.17 -22.17 2.32
C LEU A 188 7.55 -21.68 2.78
N GLN A 189 8.65 -22.20 2.22
CA GLN A 189 10.02 -21.89 2.65
C GLN A 189 10.71 -20.75 1.87
N ARG A 190 10.05 -20.17 0.85
CA ARG A 190 10.59 -19.03 0.06
C ARG A 190 9.94 -17.68 0.36
N ILE A 191 9.21 -17.58 1.47
CA ILE A 191 8.68 -16.31 1.96
C ILE A 191 9.60 -15.82 3.08
N PRO A 192 10.28 -14.67 2.92
CA PRO A 192 11.12 -14.09 3.97
C PRO A 192 10.34 -14.01 5.29
N TYR A 193 11.03 -14.25 6.41
CA TYR A 193 10.48 -14.41 7.76
C TYR A 193 9.53 -13.28 8.26
N TYR A 194 9.45 -12.16 7.55
CA TYR A 194 8.54 -11.04 7.86
C TYR A 194 7.15 -11.13 7.18
N THR A 195 6.85 -12.18 6.40
CA THR A 195 5.54 -12.38 5.74
C THR A 195 4.92 -13.75 6.01
N GLN A 196 5.33 -14.42 7.10
CA GLN A 196 4.90 -15.79 7.38
C GLN A 196 3.57 -15.83 8.14
N ARG A 197 2.44 -15.83 7.41
CA ARG A 197 1.24 -16.67 7.67
C ARG A 197 0.12 -16.38 6.64
N ILE A 198 0.01 -17.20 5.60
CA ILE A 198 -1.17 -17.31 4.72
C ILE A 198 -1.25 -18.82 4.42
N ILE A 199 -2.34 -19.61 4.53
CA ILE A 199 -3.76 -19.48 4.17
C ILE A 199 -4.54 -20.53 5.02
N PHE A 200 -5.79 -20.25 5.43
CA PHE A 200 -6.79 -21.31 5.67
C PHE A 200 -7.95 -21.13 4.68
N LYS A 201 -8.38 -22.23 4.05
CA LYS A 201 -9.62 -22.30 3.26
C LYS A 201 -10.69 -22.84 4.19
N ASP A 202 -11.60 -22.00 4.65
CA ASP A 202 -12.85 -22.44 5.26
C ASP A 202 -14.01 -21.83 4.46
N ASN A 203 -14.87 -22.68 3.91
CA ASN A 203 -16.10 -22.33 3.19
C ASN A 203 -15.99 -21.15 2.19
N ASP A 204 -15.17 -21.32 1.14
CA ASP A 204 -15.04 -20.40 -0.01
C ASP A 204 -14.56 -18.97 0.29
N LYS A 205 -13.95 -18.72 1.45
CA LYS A 205 -13.32 -17.43 1.79
C LYS A 205 -11.80 -17.55 1.88
N LEU A 206 -11.09 -16.62 1.25
CA LEU A 206 -9.63 -16.49 1.34
C LEU A 206 -9.27 -15.61 2.53
N VAL A 207 -8.40 -16.12 3.42
CA VAL A 207 -7.93 -15.39 4.60
C VAL A 207 -6.42 -15.18 4.49
N PHE A 208 -6.00 -13.92 4.52
CA PHE A 208 -4.60 -13.52 4.60
C PHE A 208 -4.33 -13.06 6.01
N ILE A 209 -3.21 -13.45 6.64
CA ILE A 209 -2.82 -12.96 7.98
C ILE A 209 -1.50 -12.19 7.84
N PHE A 210 -1.53 -10.89 8.13
CA PHE A 210 -0.31 -10.09 8.24
C PHE A 210 0.16 -10.09 9.70
N PRO A 211 1.46 -10.27 9.98
CA PRO A 211 1.96 -10.09 11.35
C PRO A 211 1.75 -8.63 11.78
N SER A 212 1.10 -8.44 12.93
CA SER A 212 1.01 -7.15 13.60
C SER A 212 2.40 -6.67 14.00
N HIS A 213 2.70 -5.39 13.74
CA HIS A 213 3.93 -4.68 14.06
C HIS A 213 4.71 -5.23 15.26
N SER A 214 5.87 -5.83 15.00
CA SER A 214 6.90 -6.02 16.01
C SER A 214 7.62 -4.68 16.23
N LYS A 215 7.38 -4.05 17.38
CA LYS A 215 8.23 -2.97 17.87
C LYS A 215 9.65 -3.54 18.06
N LEU A 216 10.63 -2.94 17.40
CA LEU A 216 12.04 -3.02 17.77
C LEU A 216 12.38 -1.84 18.67
#